data_AF-A0A419J3V4-F1
#
_entry.id   AF-A0A419J3V4-F1
#
_cell.length_a   1.000
_cell.length_b   1.000
_cell.length_c   1.000
_cell.angle_alpha   90.00
_cell.angle_beta   90.00
_cell.angle_gamma   90.00
#
_symmetry.space_group_name_H-M   'P 1'
#
loop_
_entity.id
_entity.type
_entity.pdbx_description
1 polymer ?
#
loop_
_entity_poly.entity_id
_entity_poly.type
_entity_poly.pdbx_seq_one_letter_code
_entity_poly.pdbx_strand_id
1 'polypeptide(L)' 'MPLVKVRENESFENALRKFKKACEREGILSEVRKREHYDKPSVRKKKKTIAARKKAAKRFKVSPRD' A
#
# COMPACT_ATOMS: atom_id res chain seq x y z
N MET A 1 -7.21 -4.87 -8.25
CA MET A 1 -6.31 -5.59 -9.16
C MET A 1 -5.65 -4.58 -10.06
N PRO A 2 -4.31 -4.53 -10.12
CA PRO A 2 -3.58 -3.49 -10.83
C PRO A 2 -3.50 -3.81 -12.32
N LEU A 3 -3.88 -2.84 -13.15
CA LEU A 3 -3.76 -2.91 -14.61
C LEU A 3 -2.74 -1.87 -15.07
N VAL A 4 -1.72 -2.30 -15.82
CA VAL A 4 -0.74 -1.40 -16.44
C VAL A 4 -0.76 -1.64 -17.94
N LYS A 5 -1.15 -0.62 -18.69
CA LYS A 5 -1.07 -0.63 -20.16
C LYS A 5 0.35 -0.24 -20.57
N VAL A 6 1.04 -1.14 -21.27
CA VAL A 6 2.37 -0.88 -21.83
C VAL A 6 2.21 -0.16 -23.17
N ARG A 7 3.00 0.88 -23.40
CA ARG A 7 3.05 1.58 -24.70
C ARG A 7 4.20 1.03 -25.54
N GLU A 8 4.09 1.12 -26.86
CA GLU A 8 5.07 0.55 -27.81
C GLU A 8 6.51 1.08 -27.61
N ASN A 9 6.67 2.32 -27.14
CA ASN A 9 7.97 2.93 -26.87
C ASN A 9 8.44 2.78 -25.41
N GLU A 10 7.82 1.90 -24.61
CA GLU A 10 8.15 1.73 -23.20
C GLU A 10 9.03 0.48 -22.97
N SER A 11 10.20 0.67 -22.33
CA SER A 11 11.02 -0.46 -21.89
C SER A 11 10.28 -1.32 -20.86
N PHE A 12 10.47 -2.64 -20.95
CA PHE A 12 9.88 -3.63 -20.05
C PHE A 12 10.14 -3.30 -18.56
N GLU A 13 11.35 -2.84 -18.22
CA GLU A 13 11.69 -2.50 -16.83
C GLU A 13 10.83 -1.36 -16.27
N ASN A 14 10.51 -0.37 -17.10
CA ASN A 14 9.66 0.75 -16.72
C ASN A 14 8.22 0.30 -16.49
N ALA A 15 7.69 -0.56 -17.36
CA ALA A 15 6.38 -1.17 -17.19
C ALA A 15 6.30 -2.01 -15.90
N LEU A 16 7.32 -2.83 -15.63
CA LEU A 16 7.42 -3.63 -14.40
C LEU A 16 7.48 -2.75 -13.16
N ARG A 17 8.24 -1.65 -13.20
CA ARG A 17 8.31 -0.69 -12.08
C ARG A 17 6.96 -0.02 -11.82
N LYS A 18 6.23 0.36 -12.87
CA LYS A 18 4.86 0.90 -12.75
C LYS A 18 3.91 -0.12 -12.14
N PHE A 19 4.00 -1.39 -12.55
CA PHE A 19 3.20 -2.47 -12.00
C PHE A 19 3.48 -2.71 -10.51
N LYS A 20 4.76 -2.81 -10.12
CA LYS A 20 5.16 -2.92 -8.71
C LYS A 20 4.59 -1.77 -7.87
N LYS A 21 4.72 -0.52 -8.34
CA LYS A 21 4.14 0.65 -7.68
C LYS A 21 2.61 0.59 -7.61
N ALA A 22 1.93 0.06 -8.63
CA ALA A 22 0.48 -0.12 -8.61
C ALA A 22 0.04 -1.16 -7.57
N CYS A 23 0.74 -2.30 -7.48
CA CYS A 23 0.52 -3.31 -6.44
C CYS A 23 0.74 -2.76 -5.02
N GLU A 24 1.79 -1.95 -4.83
CA GLU A 24 2.08 -1.28 -3.56
C GLU A 24 0.99 -0.27 -3.18
N ARG A 25 0.54 0.53 -4.15
CA ARG A 25 -0.51 1.54 -3.94
C ARG A 25 -1.83 0.90 -3.54
N GLU A 26 -2.20 -0.18 -4.22
CA GLU A 26 -3.42 -0.94 -3.93
C GLU A 26 -3.29 -1.77 -2.63
N GLY A 27 -2.06 -2.00 -2.15
CA GLY A 27 -1.80 -2.63 -0.87
C GLY A 27 -2.06 -4.14 -0.86
N ILE A 28 -2.02 -4.79 -2.03
CA ILE A 28 -2.35 -6.21 -2.22
C ILE A 28 -1.53 -7.11 -1.30
N LEU A 29 -0.22 -6.88 -1.21
CA LEU A 29 0.67 -7.65 -0.32
C LEU A 29 0.30 -7.47 1.16
N SER A 30 -0.15 -6.27 1.55
CA SER A 30 -0.62 -6.01 2.92
C SER A 30 -1.96 -6.68 3.19
N GLU A 31 -2.79 -6.86 2.17
CA GLU A 31 -4.08 -7.52 2.28
C GLU A 31 -3.94 -9.03 2.37
N VAL A 32 -3.07 -9.64 1.56
CA VAL A 32 -2.71 -11.07 1.64
C VAL A 32 -2.26 -11.40 3.06
N ARG A 33 -1.27 -10.67 3.60
CA ARG A 33 -0.77 -10.87 4.98
C ARG A 33 -1.83 -10.71 6.07
N LYS A 34 -2.85 -9.87 5.86
CA LYS A 34 -3.96 -9.71 6.81
C LYS A 34 -4.97 -10.85 6.75
N ARG A 35 -5.02 -11.57 5.62
CA ARG A 35 -5.96 -12.67 5.36
C ARG A 35 -5.34 -14.05 5.52
N GLU A 36 -4.01 -14.14 5.63
CA GLU A 36 -3.27 -15.40 5.86
C GLU A 36 -3.78 -16.18 7.08
N HIS A 37 -4.23 -15.50 8.13
CA HIS A 37 -4.78 -16.10 9.34
C HIS A 37 -6.01 -15.34 9.83
N TYR A 38 -6.88 -16.05 10.55
CA TYR A 38 -8.02 -15.42 11.20
C TYR A 38 -7.55 -14.55 12.38
N ASP A 39 -7.79 -13.25 12.26
CA ASP A 39 -7.73 -12.32 13.38
C ASP A 39 -9.12 -12.10 13.97
N LYS A 40 -9.24 -12.26 15.29
CA LYS A 40 -10.44 -11.88 16.04
C LYS A 40 -10.83 -10.42 15.71
N PRO A 41 -12.14 -10.08 15.66
CA PRO A 41 -12.60 -8.75 15.27
C PRO A 41 -12.02 -7.61 16.13
N SER A 42 -11.78 -7.85 17.42
CA SER A 42 -11.10 -6.91 18.33
C SER A 42 -9.66 -6.61 17.90
N VAL A 43 -8.90 -7.65 17.52
CA VAL A 43 -7.52 -7.53 17.03
C VAL A 43 -7.49 -6.77 15.71
N ARG A 44 -8.43 -7.05 14.79
CA ARG A 44 -8.58 -6.31 13.52
C ARG A 44 -8.84 -4.83 13.75
N LYS A 45 -9.75 -4.49 14.68
CA LYS A 45 -10.05 -3.10 15.07
C LYS A 45 -8.80 -2.40 15.66
N LYS A 46 -8.08 -3.06 16.57
CA LYS A 46 -6.84 -2.54 17.17
C LYS A 46 -5.73 -2.31 16.12
N LYS A 47 -5.51 -3.27 15.22
CA LYS A 47 -4.54 -3.14 14.12
C LYS A 47 -4.91 -1.96 13.20
N LYS A 48 -6.20 -1.76 12.89
CA LYS A 48 -6.69 -0.64 12.06
C LYS A 48 -6.41 0.73 12.70
N THR A 49 -6.71 0.90 14.00
CA THR A 49 -6.50 2.18 14.69
C THR A 49 -5.01 2.53 14.80
N ILE A 50 -4.15 1.56 15.11
CA ILE A 50 -2.69 1.74 15.15
C ILE A 50 -2.17 2.16 13.77
N ALA A 51 -2.60 1.50 12.70
CA ALA A 51 -2.20 1.84 11.33
C ALA A 51 -2.62 3.28 10.95
N ALA A 52 -3.83 3.69 11.31
CA ALA A 52 -4.32 5.05 11.07
C ALA A 52 -3.50 6.10 11.83
N ARG A 53 -3.22 5.87 13.12
CA ARG A 53 -2.37 6.76 13.94
C ARG A 53 -0.96 6.89 13.36
N LYS A 54 -0.35 5.77 12.96
CA LYS A 54 0.98 5.77 12.31
C LYS A 54 0.97 6.55 10.98
N LYS A 55 -0.09 6.42 10.17
CA LYS A 55 -0.23 7.17 8.91
C LYS A 55 -0.38 8.67 9.16
N ALA A 56 -1.20 9.06 10.14
CA ALA A 56 -1.36 10.47 10.53
C ALA A 56 -0.02 11.06 11.02
N ALA A 57 0.67 10.38 11.94
CA ALA A 57 1.96 10.83 12.46
C ALA A 57 3.02 11.00 11.36
N LYS A 58 3.05 10.11 10.35
CA LYS A 58 3.93 10.26 9.19
C LYS A 58 3.59 11.50 8.36
N ARG A 59 2.30 11.84 8.19
CA ARG A 59 1.86 13.05 7.48
C ARG A 59 2.32 14.32 8.20
N PHE A 60 2.17 14.38 9.51
CA PHE A 60 2.60 15.53 10.34
C PHE A 60 4.12 15.70 10.40
N LYS A 61 4.90 14.64 10.23
CA LYS A 61 6.37 14.73 10.18
C LYS A 61 6.91 15.20 8.82
N VAL A 62 6.12 15.12 7.76
CA VAL A 62 6.53 15.38 6.37
C VAL A 62 6.05 16.75 5.88
N SER A 63 5.13 17.42 6.59
CA SER A 63 4.86 18.84 6.35
C SER A 63 6.11 19.66 6.70
N PRO A 64 6.64 20.49 5.78
CA PRO A 64 7.59 21.52 6.16
C PRO A 64 6.96 22.32 7.31
N ARG A 65 7.69 22.45 8.43
CA ARG A 65 7.44 23.59 9.31
C ARG A 65 7.87 24.80 8.48
N ASP A 66 6.96 25.75 8.27
CA ASP A 66 7.27 27.04 7.66
C ASP A 66 8.51 27.68 8.32
#